data_AF-A0A3D3P4U7-F1
#
_entry.id   AF-A0A3D3P4U7-F1
#
_cell.length_a   1.000
_cell.length_b   1.000
_cell.length_c   1.000
_cell.angle_alpha   90.00
_cell.angle_beta   90.00
_cell.angle_gamma   90.00
#
_symmetry.space_group_name_H-M   'P 1'
#
loop_
_entity.id
_entity.type
_entity.pdbx_description
1 polymer ?
#
loop_
_entity_poly.entity_id
_entity_poly.type
_entity_poly.pdbx_seq_one_letter_code
_entity_poly.pdbx_strand_id
1 'polypeptide(L)'
;MRFTKFVTSPSQIIIHRPGSLEELPKHLSGKVLIVTDPGIVKAGHVDRATALLEDVVVFDQVRENPTESDVAECAQFARAKNPDFIVGLGGGSSMDTAKGALFLLSGGGVMSDYQGHGKAKGPMLPFIAIPTTAGTGSECQSYAILCRDGSHEKMACGDPRAIAKVVILDPELTASMPLQVARLTALDALSHSLESAVCK
;
A
#
# COMPACT_ATOMS: atom_id res chain seq x y z
N MET A 1 5.08 -31.50 15.11
CA MET A 1 4.71 -30.53 14.06
C MET A 1 4.18 -29.29 14.78
N ARG A 2 4.90 -28.16 14.76
CA ARG A 2 4.36 -26.89 15.27
C ARG A 2 3.44 -26.36 14.17
N PHE A 3 2.15 -26.24 14.46
CA PHE A 3 1.22 -25.59 13.54
C PHE A 3 1.42 -24.08 13.63
N THR A 4 2.07 -23.50 12.63
CA THR A 4 2.13 -22.05 12.47
C THR A 4 0.76 -21.59 11.96
N LYS A 5 0.12 -20.67 12.68
CA LYS A 5 -1.18 -20.16 12.29
C LYS A 5 -1.01 -19.26 11.06
N PHE A 6 -1.52 -19.70 9.91
CA PHE A 6 -1.65 -18.83 8.74
C PHE A 6 -2.82 -17.87 9.00
N VAL A 7 -2.51 -16.64 9.41
CA VAL A 7 -3.51 -15.64 9.75
C VAL A 7 -3.65 -14.67 8.58
N THR A 8 -4.65 -14.88 7.75
CA THR A 8 -5.16 -13.86 6.80
C THR A 8 -6.28 -13.02 7.43
N SER A 9 -6.36 -13.00 8.77
CA SER A 9 -7.41 -12.28 9.49
C SER A 9 -6.97 -10.83 9.78
N PRO A 10 -7.79 -9.82 9.43
CA PRO A 10 -9.11 -9.93 8.79
C PRO A 10 -9.04 -10.33 7.32
N SER A 11 -9.98 -11.19 6.87
CA SER A 11 -10.04 -11.68 5.49
C SER A 11 -10.13 -10.53 4.49
N GLN A 12 -9.20 -10.50 3.54
CA GLN A 12 -9.19 -9.54 2.45
C GLN A 12 -10.23 -9.93 1.39
N ILE A 13 -10.94 -8.95 0.84
CA ILE A 13 -11.72 -9.14 -0.39
C ILE A 13 -10.77 -8.93 -1.56
N ILE A 14 -10.57 -9.96 -2.38
CA ILE A 14 -9.69 -9.90 -3.56
C ILE A 14 -10.54 -9.91 -4.81
N ILE A 15 -10.38 -8.90 -5.66
CA ILE A 15 -11.08 -8.74 -6.92
C ILE A 15 -10.03 -8.81 -8.02
N HIS A 16 -10.15 -9.80 -8.91
CA HIS A 16 -9.18 -10.02 -9.97
C HIS A 16 -9.89 -10.30 -11.30
N ARG A 17 -9.87 -9.31 -12.18
CA ARG A 17 -10.36 -9.37 -13.57
C ARG A 17 -9.96 -8.07 -14.30
N PRO A 18 -9.85 -8.07 -15.64
CA PRO A 18 -9.78 -6.82 -16.40
C PRO A 18 -10.91 -5.86 -16.04
N GLY A 19 -10.58 -4.58 -15.88
CA GLY A 19 -11.55 -3.53 -15.50
C GLY A 19 -12.07 -3.67 -14.08
N SER A 20 -11.37 -4.39 -13.20
CA SER A 20 -11.76 -4.51 -11.78
C SER A 20 -11.63 -3.19 -11.02
N LEU A 21 -10.88 -2.20 -11.53
CA LEU A 21 -10.85 -0.85 -10.96
C LEU A 21 -12.24 -0.22 -10.83
N GLU A 22 -13.17 -0.56 -11.73
CA GLU A 22 -14.57 -0.08 -11.71
C GLU A 22 -15.36 -0.54 -10.48
N GLU A 23 -14.88 -1.55 -9.74
CA GLU A 23 -15.49 -2.01 -8.50
C GLU A 23 -15.16 -1.09 -7.31
N LEU A 24 -14.14 -0.22 -7.43
CA LEU A 24 -13.64 0.63 -6.35
C LEU A 24 -14.75 1.40 -5.58
N PRO A 25 -15.74 2.03 -6.24
CA PRO A 25 -16.79 2.77 -5.53
C PRO A 25 -17.69 1.90 -4.67
N LYS A 26 -17.82 0.59 -4.97
CA LYS A 26 -18.66 -0.32 -4.18
C LYS A 26 -18.10 -0.61 -2.79
N HIS A 27 -16.85 -0.25 -2.55
CA HIS A 27 -16.11 -0.53 -1.31
C HIS A 27 -15.77 0.72 -0.49
N LEU A 28 -16.21 1.89 -0.95
CA LEU A 28 -15.88 3.19 -0.38
C LEU A 28 -17.16 3.99 -0.14
N SER A 29 -17.24 4.64 1.01
CA SER A 29 -18.37 5.52 1.36
C SER A 29 -17.86 6.70 2.19
N GLY A 30 -17.47 7.78 1.54
CA GLY A 30 -16.91 8.97 2.18
C GLY A 30 -15.68 9.48 1.42
N LYS A 31 -14.88 10.30 2.10
CA LYS A 31 -13.70 10.93 1.50
C LYS A 31 -12.55 9.94 1.37
N VAL A 32 -11.94 9.91 0.19
CA VAL A 32 -10.87 8.97 -0.15
C VAL A 32 -9.56 9.73 -0.32
N LEU A 33 -8.50 9.24 0.34
CA LEU A 33 -7.13 9.64 0.02
C LEU A 33 -6.50 8.57 -0.87
N ILE A 34 -6.16 8.94 -2.11
CA ILE A 34 -5.30 8.13 -2.97
C ILE A 34 -3.84 8.51 -2.71
N VAL A 35 -3.02 7.53 -2.34
CA VAL A 35 -1.57 7.64 -2.17
C VAL A 35 -0.90 6.94 -3.34
N THR A 36 -0.11 7.70 -4.10
CA THR A 36 0.44 7.28 -5.39
C THR A 36 1.73 8.02 -5.73
N ASP A 37 2.35 7.67 -6.83
CA ASP A 37 3.60 8.26 -7.32
C ASP A 37 3.41 8.98 -8.67
N PRO A 38 4.33 9.88 -9.07
CA PRO A 38 4.22 10.64 -10.31
C PRO A 38 4.22 9.76 -11.57
N GLY A 39 4.81 8.56 -11.52
CA GLY A 39 4.81 7.61 -12.63
C GLY A 39 3.41 7.07 -12.92
N ILE A 40 2.64 6.80 -11.88
CA ILE A 40 1.25 6.32 -11.97
C ILE A 40 0.30 7.45 -12.38
N VAL A 41 0.54 8.69 -11.94
CA VAL A 41 -0.14 9.87 -12.48
C VAL A 41 0.10 9.97 -13.99
N LYS A 42 1.36 9.92 -14.42
CA LYS A 42 1.73 9.98 -15.85
C LYS A 42 1.13 8.84 -16.67
N ALA A 43 0.91 7.67 -16.08
CA ALA A 43 0.27 6.54 -16.73
C ALA A 43 -1.26 6.71 -16.90
N GLY A 44 -1.86 7.75 -16.30
CA GLY A 44 -3.29 8.04 -16.38
C GLY A 44 -4.16 7.20 -15.43
N HIS A 45 -3.56 6.38 -14.56
CA HIS A 45 -4.32 5.51 -13.66
C HIS A 45 -4.99 6.27 -12.52
N VAL A 46 -4.35 7.35 -12.06
CA VAL A 46 -4.93 8.22 -11.04
C VAL A 46 -6.21 8.85 -11.56
N ASP A 47 -6.19 9.40 -12.79
CA ASP A 47 -7.36 10.00 -13.42
C ASP A 47 -8.51 8.98 -13.55
N ARG A 48 -8.20 7.75 -14.00
CA ARG A 48 -9.16 6.65 -14.07
C ARG A 48 -9.79 6.35 -12.71
N ALA A 49 -8.99 6.30 -11.64
CA ALA A 49 -9.49 6.02 -10.30
C ALA A 49 -10.31 7.18 -9.73
N THR A 50 -9.85 8.42 -9.90
CA THR A 50 -10.54 9.62 -9.41
C THR A 50 -11.85 9.86 -10.13
N ALA A 51 -11.96 9.51 -11.42
CA ALA A 51 -13.21 9.66 -12.19
C ALA A 51 -14.34 8.75 -11.67
N LEU A 52 -14.02 7.73 -10.87
CA LEU A 52 -14.98 6.82 -10.26
C LEU A 52 -15.47 7.30 -8.87
N LEU A 53 -14.84 8.33 -8.30
CA LEU A 53 -15.04 8.75 -6.91
C LEU A 53 -15.54 10.20 -6.82
N GLU A 54 -16.46 10.45 -5.89
CA GLU A 54 -17.07 11.79 -5.72
C GLU A 54 -16.23 12.73 -4.84
N ASP A 55 -15.72 12.26 -3.69
CA ASP A 55 -14.90 13.04 -2.75
C ASP A 55 -13.53 12.37 -2.60
N VAL A 56 -12.59 12.81 -3.44
CA VAL A 56 -11.25 12.24 -3.51
C VAL A 56 -10.17 13.32 -3.44
N VAL A 57 -9.13 13.04 -2.67
CA VAL A 57 -7.89 13.81 -2.62
C VAL A 57 -6.72 12.91 -2.97
N VAL A 58 -5.70 13.47 -3.62
CA VAL A 58 -4.54 12.71 -4.10
C VAL A 58 -3.27 13.23 -3.43
N PHE A 59 -2.46 12.30 -2.92
CA PHE A 59 -1.06 12.52 -2.57
C PHE A 59 -0.21 11.74 -3.57
N ASP A 60 0.45 12.46 -4.47
CA ASP A 60 1.19 11.93 -5.63
C ASP A 60 2.71 12.08 -5.49
N GLN A 61 3.19 12.37 -4.29
CA GLN A 61 4.61 12.66 -4.03
C GLN A 61 5.39 11.44 -3.52
N VAL A 62 4.84 10.22 -3.67
CA VAL A 62 5.55 8.99 -3.27
C VAL A 62 6.82 8.82 -4.08
N ARG A 63 7.90 8.46 -3.38
CA ARG A 63 9.21 8.13 -3.95
C ARG A 63 9.51 6.64 -3.81
N GLU A 64 10.40 6.13 -4.65
CA GLU A 64 10.93 4.77 -4.48
C GLU A 64 11.70 4.65 -3.16
N ASN A 65 11.53 3.52 -2.47
CA ASN A 65 12.10 3.28 -1.13
C ASN A 65 11.73 4.42 -0.15
N PRO A 66 10.43 4.62 0.13
CA PRO A 66 9.95 5.75 0.90
C PRO A 66 10.59 5.79 2.29
N THR A 67 10.92 6.99 2.73
CA THR A 67 11.59 7.28 3.99
C THR A 67 10.60 7.57 5.13
N GLU A 68 11.09 7.71 6.37
CA GLU A 68 10.25 8.16 7.49
C GLU A 68 9.66 9.55 7.22
N SER A 69 10.47 10.45 6.65
CA SER A 69 10.05 11.79 6.25
C SER A 69 8.97 11.77 5.17
N ASP A 70 9.09 10.92 4.14
CA ASP A 70 8.05 10.75 3.10
C ASP A 70 6.69 10.39 3.70
N VAL A 71 6.71 9.45 4.66
CA VAL A 71 5.51 9.01 5.34
C VAL A 71 4.94 10.09 6.25
N ALA A 72 5.80 10.88 6.92
CA ALA A 72 5.36 12.00 7.73
C ALA A 72 4.64 13.07 6.89
N GLU A 73 5.15 13.39 5.70
CA GLU A 73 4.51 14.30 4.75
C GLU A 73 3.14 13.79 4.29
N CYS A 74 3.06 12.52 3.89
CA CYS A 74 1.80 11.88 3.52
C CYS A 74 0.79 11.88 4.68
N ALA A 75 1.23 11.57 5.90
CA ALA A 75 0.38 11.57 7.09
C ALA A 75 -0.10 12.98 7.45
N GLN A 76 0.75 14.00 7.32
CA GLN A 76 0.36 15.39 7.53
C GLN A 76 -0.69 15.83 6.51
N PHE A 77 -0.49 15.50 5.24
CA PHE A 77 -1.48 15.73 4.18
C PHE A 77 -2.82 15.05 4.52
N ALA A 78 -2.78 13.78 4.91
CA ALA A 78 -3.97 13.02 5.31
C ALA A 78 -4.70 13.68 6.49
N ARG A 79 -4.00 14.10 7.55
CA ARG A 79 -4.61 14.81 8.68
C ARG A 79 -5.32 16.09 8.25
N ALA A 80 -4.72 16.86 7.34
CA ALA A 80 -5.31 18.11 6.86
C ALA A 80 -6.56 17.89 5.99
N LYS A 81 -6.64 16.75 5.28
CA LYS A 81 -7.79 16.43 4.42
C LYS A 81 -8.88 15.63 5.14
N ASN A 82 -8.53 14.96 6.23
CA ASN A 82 -9.40 14.12 7.05
C ASN A 82 -10.18 13.08 6.22
N PRO A 83 -9.49 12.15 5.53
CA PRO A 83 -10.14 11.11 4.75
C PRO A 83 -10.75 10.02 5.64
N ASP A 84 -11.78 9.36 5.12
CA ASP A 84 -12.40 8.19 5.74
C ASP A 84 -11.69 6.89 5.30
N PHE A 85 -11.05 6.91 4.13
CA PHE A 85 -10.35 5.77 3.53
C PHE A 85 -8.99 6.16 2.97
N ILE A 86 -8.04 5.22 2.98
CA ILE A 86 -6.78 5.35 2.25
C ILE A 86 -6.70 4.27 1.17
N VAL A 87 -6.37 4.68 -0.05
CA VAL A 87 -6.13 3.82 -1.20
C VAL A 87 -4.65 3.92 -1.58
N GLY A 88 -3.93 2.80 -1.55
CA GLY A 88 -2.60 2.71 -2.13
C GLY A 88 -2.71 2.31 -3.60
N LEU A 89 -2.49 3.25 -4.51
CA LEU A 89 -2.54 3.02 -5.96
C LEU A 89 -1.11 3.12 -6.53
N GLY A 90 -0.49 1.98 -6.82
CA GLY A 90 0.89 1.97 -7.30
C GLY A 90 1.64 0.68 -7.01
N GLY A 91 2.95 0.76 -6.98
CA GLY A 91 3.81 -0.35 -6.53
C GLY A 91 3.91 -0.45 -5.00
N GLY A 92 4.88 -1.24 -4.54
CA GLY A 92 5.15 -1.41 -3.10
C GLY A 92 5.38 -0.09 -2.36
N SER A 93 6.11 0.86 -2.96
CA SER A 93 6.38 2.17 -2.36
C SER A 93 5.11 2.96 -2.02
N SER A 94 4.12 2.97 -2.92
CA SER A 94 2.85 3.70 -2.70
C SER A 94 2.01 3.03 -1.62
N MET A 95 1.97 1.70 -1.62
CA MET A 95 1.28 0.94 -0.57
C MET A 95 1.97 1.05 0.79
N ASP A 96 3.30 1.03 0.85
CA ASP A 96 4.05 1.14 2.09
C ASP A 96 3.96 2.56 2.66
N THR A 97 3.95 3.58 1.80
CA THR A 97 3.69 4.98 2.22
C THR A 97 2.27 5.11 2.79
N ALA A 98 1.27 4.55 2.11
CA ALA A 98 -0.12 4.55 2.56
C ALA A 98 -0.28 3.88 3.95
N LYS A 99 0.32 2.69 4.13
CA LYS A 99 0.33 1.98 5.41
C LYS A 99 1.08 2.75 6.49
N GLY A 100 2.23 3.32 6.16
CA GLY A 100 2.97 4.20 7.06
C GLY A 100 2.11 5.37 7.55
N ALA A 101 1.35 6.00 6.65
CA ALA A 101 0.43 7.06 7.02
C ALA A 101 -0.67 6.57 7.98
N LEU A 102 -1.19 5.34 7.82
CA LEU A 102 -2.12 4.73 8.78
C LEU A 102 -1.50 4.57 10.18
N PHE A 103 -0.24 4.13 10.27
CA PHE A 103 0.48 4.04 11.54
C PHE A 103 0.56 5.40 12.23
N LEU A 104 1.01 6.43 11.52
CA LEU A 104 1.13 7.77 12.08
C LEU A 104 -0.23 8.36 12.41
N LEU A 105 -1.27 8.17 11.60
CA LEU A 105 -2.63 8.61 11.89
C LEU A 105 -3.19 7.95 13.16
N SER A 106 -2.85 6.67 13.41
CA SER A 106 -3.32 5.93 14.58
C SER A 106 -2.79 6.44 15.92
N GLY A 107 -1.65 7.14 15.96
CA GLY A 107 -1.03 7.54 17.23
C GLY A 107 0.06 8.60 17.23
N GLY A 108 0.31 9.26 16.11
CA GLY A 108 1.34 10.30 15.98
C GLY A 108 2.76 9.79 16.11
N GLY A 109 3.70 10.68 16.42
CA GLY A 109 5.12 10.34 16.50
C GLY A 109 5.76 10.15 15.13
N VAL A 110 6.76 9.29 15.06
CA VAL A 110 7.56 8.98 13.85
C VAL A 110 7.52 7.48 13.54
N MET A 111 7.84 7.09 12.32
CA MET A 111 7.68 5.70 11.87
C MET A 111 8.57 4.72 12.65
N SER A 112 9.74 5.16 13.10
CA SER A 112 10.64 4.36 13.95
C SER A 112 10.04 3.95 15.30
N ASP A 113 9.04 4.65 15.83
CA ASP A 113 8.28 4.20 17.01
C ASP A 113 7.56 2.87 16.74
N TYR A 114 7.23 2.60 15.47
CA TYR A 114 6.41 1.48 15.01
C TYR A 114 7.23 0.32 14.44
N GLN A 115 8.56 0.41 14.44
CA GLN A 115 9.44 -0.67 13.96
C GLN A 115 9.22 -1.97 14.75
N GLY A 116 8.89 -3.05 14.07
CA GLY A 116 8.49 -4.34 14.67
C GLY A 116 7.05 -4.72 14.35
N HIS A 117 6.46 -5.63 15.14
CA HIS A 117 5.11 -6.14 14.91
C HIS A 117 4.14 -5.76 16.03
N GLY A 118 2.90 -5.39 15.69
CA GLY A 118 1.82 -5.12 16.65
C GLY A 118 1.95 -3.80 17.40
N LYS A 119 2.64 -2.81 16.80
CA LYS A 119 2.98 -1.54 17.46
C LYS A 119 2.01 -0.39 17.18
N ALA A 120 0.93 -0.59 16.43
CA ALA A 120 0.01 0.51 16.18
C ALA A 120 -0.70 0.96 17.48
N LYS A 121 -0.74 2.26 17.70
CA LYS A 121 -1.13 2.87 18.98
C LYS A 121 -2.65 3.12 19.08
N GLY A 122 -3.38 3.06 17.97
CA GLY A 122 -4.81 3.32 17.91
C GLY A 122 -5.53 2.61 16.75
N PRO A 123 -6.79 2.96 16.47
CA PRO A 123 -7.49 2.49 15.27
C PRO A 123 -6.84 3.04 13.99
N MET A 124 -6.97 2.30 12.90
CA MET A 124 -6.53 2.72 11.56
C MET A 124 -7.75 2.91 10.66
N LEU A 125 -7.65 3.85 9.71
CA LEU A 125 -8.61 3.96 8.62
C LEU A 125 -8.59 2.67 7.79
N PRO A 126 -9.71 2.28 7.16
CA PRO A 126 -9.72 1.18 6.21
C PRO A 126 -8.77 1.46 5.03
N PHE A 127 -8.00 0.44 4.67
CA PHE A 127 -7.03 0.48 3.58
C PHE A 127 -7.50 -0.35 2.39
N ILE A 128 -7.37 0.19 1.18
CA ILE A 128 -7.58 -0.52 -0.08
C ILE A 128 -6.26 -0.50 -0.87
N ALA A 129 -5.88 -1.65 -1.42
CA ALA A 129 -4.67 -1.77 -2.24
C ALA A 129 -5.04 -2.01 -3.71
N ILE A 130 -4.43 -1.23 -4.59
CA ILE A 130 -4.59 -1.33 -6.05
C ILE A 130 -3.18 -1.39 -6.66
N PRO A 131 -2.57 -2.59 -6.70
CA PRO A 131 -1.22 -2.74 -7.22
C PRO A 131 -1.18 -2.47 -8.73
N THR A 132 -0.20 -1.68 -9.15
CA THR A 132 0.11 -1.45 -10.58
C THR A 132 1.36 -2.19 -11.02
N THR A 133 1.97 -2.94 -10.11
CA THR A 133 3.13 -3.81 -10.34
C THR A 133 2.86 -5.23 -9.89
N ALA A 134 3.37 -6.23 -10.63
CA ALA A 134 3.27 -7.64 -10.27
C ALA A 134 4.59 -8.13 -9.64
N GLY A 135 4.81 -7.89 -8.34
CA GLY A 135 6.08 -8.21 -7.66
C GLY A 135 5.99 -8.29 -6.14
N THR A 136 5.80 -7.13 -5.51
CA THR A 136 6.05 -6.96 -4.07
C THR A 136 5.10 -7.74 -3.15
N GLY A 137 3.90 -8.06 -3.62
CA GLY A 137 2.83 -8.62 -2.79
C GLY A 137 2.42 -7.72 -1.62
N SER A 138 2.78 -6.42 -1.64
CA SER A 138 2.48 -5.48 -0.54
C SER A 138 0.98 -5.42 -0.22
N GLU A 139 0.13 -5.58 -1.23
CA GLU A 139 -1.32 -5.67 -1.10
C GLU A 139 -1.81 -6.82 -0.21
N CYS A 140 -1.02 -7.89 -0.07
CA CYS A 140 -1.34 -9.10 0.70
C CYS A 140 -0.63 -9.16 2.08
N GLN A 141 0.13 -8.12 2.44
CA GLN A 141 0.86 -8.06 3.72
C GLN A 141 0.45 -6.86 4.56
N SER A 142 0.67 -6.98 5.87
CA SER A 142 0.35 -5.97 6.88
C SER A 142 1.57 -5.16 7.33
N TYR A 143 2.68 -5.24 6.60
CA TYR A 143 3.89 -4.47 6.84
C TYR A 143 3.97 -3.26 5.90
N ALA A 144 4.52 -2.18 6.42
CA ALA A 144 5.11 -1.07 5.68
C ALA A 144 6.64 -1.21 5.77
N ILE A 145 7.34 -1.26 4.64
CA ILE A 145 8.79 -1.35 4.58
C ILE A 145 9.34 0.01 4.18
N LEU A 146 9.98 0.71 5.11
CA LEU A 146 10.43 2.10 4.93
C LEU A 146 11.93 2.23 5.17
N CYS A 147 12.57 3.20 4.52
CA CYS A 147 13.94 3.57 4.82
C CYS A 147 14.00 4.52 6.02
N ARG A 148 14.96 4.32 6.92
CA ARG A 148 15.26 5.30 7.96
C ARG A 148 15.91 6.54 7.34
N ASP A 149 15.51 7.72 7.79
CA ASP A 149 16.07 8.99 7.30
C ASP A 149 17.60 9.04 7.49
N GLY A 150 18.32 9.44 6.43
CA GLY A 150 19.78 9.56 6.46
C GLY A 150 20.53 8.23 6.59
N SER A 151 19.86 7.08 6.45
CA SER A 151 20.47 5.76 6.54
C SER A 151 20.00 4.83 5.41
N HIS A 152 20.69 3.70 5.23
CA HIS A 152 20.28 2.64 4.31
C HIS A 152 19.51 1.51 5.00
N GLU A 153 19.17 1.68 6.29
CA GLU A 153 18.41 0.69 7.05
C GLU A 153 16.95 0.66 6.57
N LYS A 154 16.43 -0.53 6.27
CA LYS A 154 15.01 -0.76 6.06
C LYS A 154 14.34 -1.13 7.38
N MET A 155 13.33 -0.37 7.77
CA MET A 155 12.47 -0.64 8.91
C MET A 155 11.22 -1.39 8.45
N ALA A 156 11.00 -2.56 9.04
CA ALA A 156 9.75 -3.30 8.89
C ALA A 156 8.78 -2.90 10.01
N CYS A 157 7.69 -2.23 9.66
CA CYS A 157 6.65 -1.80 10.60
C CYS A 157 5.36 -2.56 10.27
N GLY A 158 4.98 -3.54 11.11
CA GLY A 158 3.88 -4.45 10.85
C GLY A 158 2.80 -4.41 11.91
N ASP A 159 1.54 -4.47 11.48
CA ASP A 159 0.40 -4.59 12.38
C ASP A 159 -0.80 -5.18 11.62
N PRO A 160 -1.50 -6.20 12.14
CA PRO A 160 -2.65 -6.79 11.44
C PRO A 160 -3.74 -5.77 11.03
N ARG A 161 -3.81 -4.62 11.71
CA ARG A 161 -4.74 -3.52 11.36
C ARG A 161 -4.40 -2.84 10.03
N ALA A 162 -3.15 -2.90 9.58
CA ALA A 162 -2.67 -2.27 8.35
C ALA A 162 -2.91 -3.11 7.08
N ILE A 163 -3.48 -4.32 7.20
CA ILE A 163 -3.79 -5.15 6.03
C ILE A 163 -4.91 -4.52 5.19
N ALA A 164 -4.79 -4.62 3.87
CA ALA A 164 -5.81 -4.11 2.96
C ALA A 164 -7.12 -4.87 3.14
N LYS A 165 -8.23 -4.16 3.32
CA LYS A 165 -9.58 -4.75 3.41
C LYS A 165 -10.05 -5.23 2.05
N VAL A 166 -9.69 -4.50 1.01
CA VAL A 166 -9.98 -4.81 -0.39
C VAL A 166 -8.70 -4.70 -1.20
N VAL A 167 -8.50 -5.67 -2.08
CA VAL A 167 -7.40 -5.70 -3.05
C VAL A 167 -8.01 -5.77 -4.44
N ILE A 168 -7.69 -4.78 -5.28
CA ILE A 168 -8.14 -4.71 -6.67
C ILE A 168 -6.95 -5.04 -7.57
N LEU A 169 -6.93 -6.26 -8.08
CA LEU A 169 -5.95 -6.75 -9.04
C LEU A 169 -6.51 -6.52 -10.45
N ASP A 170 -6.25 -5.35 -11.02
CA ASP A 170 -6.65 -5.04 -12.39
C ASP A 170 -5.45 -5.23 -13.35
N PRO A 171 -5.46 -6.26 -14.21
CA PRO A 171 -4.33 -6.52 -15.11
C PRO A 171 -4.08 -5.36 -16.09
N GLU A 172 -5.08 -4.51 -16.38
CA GLU A 172 -4.88 -3.34 -17.25
C GLU A 172 -3.91 -2.32 -16.65
N LEU A 173 -3.90 -2.20 -15.32
CA LEU A 173 -2.97 -1.30 -14.62
C LEU A 173 -1.54 -1.83 -14.71
N THR A 174 -1.37 -3.15 -14.56
CA THR A 174 -0.06 -3.81 -14.69
C THR A 174 0.45 -3.87 -16.13
N ALA A 175 -0.45 -3.93 -17.13
CA ALA A 175 -0.07 -4.00 -18.54
C ALA A 175 0.62 -2.73 -19.06
N SER A 176 0.40 -1.60 -18.39
CA SER A 176 1.02 -0.32 -18.71
C SER A 176 2.47 -0.16 -18.22
N MET A 177 2.98 -1.11 -17.42
CA MET A 177 4.32 -1.01 -16.84
C MET A 177 5.40 -0.91 -17.92
N PRO A 178 6.43 -0.06 -17.73
CA PRO A 178 7.63 -0.12 -18.55
C PRO A 178 8.25 -1.51 -18.49
N LEU A 179 8.77 -2.01 -19.62
CA LEU A 179 9.34 -3.36 -19.72
C LEU A 179 10.40 -3.65 -18.64
N GLN A 180 11.23 -2.66 -18.30
CA GLN A 180 12.24 -2.82 -17.27
C GLN A 180 11.62 -3.05 -15.88
N VAL A 181 10.56 -2.30 -15.54
CA VAL A 181 9.84 -2.47 -14.26
C VAL A 181 9.22 -3.86 -14.21
N ALA A 182 8.53 -4.28 -15.29
CA ALA A 182 7.91 -5.60 -15.38
C ALA A 182 8.92 -6.75 -15.16
N ARG A 183 10.12 -6.64 -15.72
CA ARG A 183 11.20 -7.63 -15.51
C ARG A 183 11.66 -7.69 -14.05
N LEU A 184 11.91 -6.53 -13.44
CA LEU A 184 12.39 -6.45 -12.06
C LEU A 184 11.35 -6.98 -11.08
N THR A 185 10.07 -6.61 -11.27
CA THR A 185 9.00 -7.06 -10.38
C THR A 185 8.70 -8.55 -10.56
N ALA A 186 8.85 -9.10 -11.76
CA ALA A 186 8.74 -10.55 -11.97
C ALA A 186 9.84 -11.34 -11.25
N LEU A 187 11.08 -10.84 -11.26
CA LEU A 187 12.18 -11.44 -10.49
C LEU A 187 11.94 -11.35 -8.98
N ASP A 188 11.40 -10.22 -8.51
CA ASP A 188 11.00 -10.02 -7.11
C ASP A 188 9.93 -11.04 -6.66
N ALA A 189 8.86 -11.20 -7.44
CA ALA A 189 7.82 -12.21 -7.15
C ALA A 189 8.38 -13.65 -7.14
N LEU A 190 9.32 -13.96 -8.04
CA LEU A 190 9.99 -15.26 -8.06
C LEU A 190 10.84 -15.49 -6.81
N SER A 191 11.62 -14.48 -6.40
CA SER A 191 12.41 -14.52 -5.17
C SER A 191 11.51 -14.76 -3.96
N HIS A 192 10.43 -13.98 -3.82
CA HIS A 192 9.44 -14.19 -2.74
C HIS A 192 8.88 -15.61 -2.73
N SER A 193 8.53 -16.16 -3.90
CA SER A 193 7.99 -17.51 -4.02
C SER A 193 9.00 -18.57 -3.58
N LEU A 194 10.27 -18.42 -4.00
CA LEU A 194 11.34 -19.34 -3.65
C LEU A 194 11.69 -19.26 -2.16
N GLU A 195 11.93 -18.06 -1.65
CA GLU A 195 12.27 -17.81 -0.24
C GLU A 195 11.17 -18.32 0.69
N SER A 196 9.91 -18.09 0.35
CA SER A 196 8.75 -18.61 1.10
C SER A 196 8.66 -20.13 1.07
N ALA A 197 9.03 -20.77 -0.05
CA ALA A 197 9.00 -22.22 -0.17
C ALA A 197 10.08 -22.91 0.69
N VAL A 198 11.17 -22.22 1.01
CA VAL A 198 12.31 -22.76 1.75
C VAL A 198 12.49 -22.17 3.15
N CYS A 199 11.64 -21.23 3.57
CA CYS A 199 11.72 -20.62 4.89
C CYS A 199 11.36 -21.63 6.01
N LYS A 200 11.93 -21.43 7.20
CA LYS A 200 11.80 -22.34 8.35
C LYS A 200 10.53 -22.13 9.17
#